data_AF-K1SFT4-F1
#
_entry.id   AF-K1SFT4-F1
#
_cell.length_a   1.000
_cell.length_b   1.000
_cell.length_c   1.000
_cell.angle_alpha   90.00
_cell.angle_beta   90.00
_cell.angle_gamma   90.00
#
_symmetry.space_group_name_H-M   'P 1'
#
loop_
_entity.id
_entity.type
_entity.pdbx_description
1 polymer ?
#
loop_
_entity_poly.entity_id
_entity_poly.type
_entity_poly.pdbx_seq_one_letter_code
_entity_poly.pdbx_strand_id
1 'polypeptide(L)'
;PGHSYESLNEMLDHVEGLLKKLELPYHILRLCGGDMSFTSSICYDFETWSAAQGRWLEVSSVSNFESYQANRLHCRYRHTDDKKIELCHTLNGSALALPRIVATILENNQTPEGIRVPKVLVPYCGFEMLDDKNFD
;
A
#
# COMPACT_ATOMS: atom_id res chain seq x y z
N PRO A 1 -10.25 16.47 10.78
CA PRO A 1 -11.38 15.50 10.77
C PRO A 1 -12.17 15.52 9.46
N GLY A 2 -12.63 16.70 9.01
CA GLY A 2 -13.50 16.83 7.81
C GLY A 2 -12.94 16.25 6.51
N HIS A 3 -11.62 16.18 6.35
CA HIS A 3 -10.96 15.69 5.13
C HIS A 3 -10.43 14.25 5.24
N SER A 4 -10.68 13.52 6.34
CA SER A 4 -10.01 12.22 6.55
C SER A 4 -10.35 11.17 5.49
N TYR A 5 -11.59 11.15 4.99
CA TYR A 5 -12.00 10.20 3.94
C TYR A 5 -11.49 10.61 2.56
N GLU A 6 -11.28 11.90 2.32
CA GLU A 6 -10.61 12.38 1.12
C GLU A 6 -9.13 11.99 1.14
N SER A 7 -8.44 12.24 2.25
CA SER A 7 -7.05 11.78 2.44
C SER A 7 -6.92 10.26 2.36
N LEU A 8 -7.94 9.49 2.78
CA LEU A 8 -7.97 8.05 2.58
C LEU A 8 -7.93 7.71 1.09
N ASN A 9 -8.76 8.33 0.27
CA ASN A 9 -8.77 8.11 -1.19
C ASN A 9 -7.43 8.51 -1.82
N GLU A 10 -6.83 9.63 -1.42
CA GLU A 10 -5.50 10.05 -1.88
C GLU A 10 -4.42 9.00 -1.55
N MET A 11 -4.49 8.39 -0.35
CA MET A 11 -3.59 7.31 0.04
C MET A 11 -3.82 6.04 -0.78
N LEU A 12 -5.07 5.69 -1.09
CA LEU A 12 -5.38 4.57 -1.98
C LEU A 12 -4.81 4.81 -3.39
N ASP A 13 -5.00 6.00 -3.95
CA ASP A 13 -4.50 6.38 -5.27
C ASP A 13 -2.97 6.32 -5.33
N HIS A 14 -2.29 6.70 -4.24
CA HIS A 14 -0.83 6.60 -4.15
C HIS A 14 -0.38 5.14 -4.25
N VAL A 15 -0.94 4.25 -3.41
CA VAL A 15 -0.56 2.82 -3.39
C VAL A 15 -0.88 2.16 -4.74
N GLU A 16 -2.07 2.43 -5.27
CA GLU A 16 -2.48 1.92 -6.58
C GLU A 16 -1.53 2.39 -7.69
N GLY A 17 -1.13 3.66 -7.65
CA GLY A 17 -0.18 4.24 -8.59
C GLY A 17 1.20 3.55 -8.56
N LEU A 18 1.66 3.09 -7.39
CA LEU A 18 2.90 2.31 -7.27
C LEU A 18 2.75 0.93 -7.92
N LEU A 19 1.64 0.23 -7.66
CA LEU A 19 1.38 -1.09 -8.25
C LEU A 19 1.24 -1.03 -9.77
N LYS A 20 0.55 -0.01 -10.30
CA LYS A 20 0.46 0.27 -11.74
C LYS A 20 1.84 0.49 -12.36
N LYS A 21 2.72 1.28 -11.71
CA LYS A 21 4.09 1.53 -12.18
C LYS A 21 4.97 0.28 -12.15
N LEU A 22 4.74 -0.61 -11.19
CA LEU A 22 5.42 -1.90 -11.08
C LEU A 22 4.89 -2.95 -12.05
N GLU A 23 3.85 -2.64 -12.83
CA GLU A 23 3.26 -3.53 -13.83
C GLU A 23 2.74 -4.86 -13.24
N LEU A 24 2.36 -4.85 -11.95
CA LEU A 24 1.89 -6.06 -11.24
C LEU A 24 0.37 -6.22 -11.36
N PRO A 25 -0.15 -7.44 -11.51
CA PRO A 25 -1.57 -7.71 -11.34
C PRO A 25 -1.96 -7.49 -9.87
N TYR A 26 -2.98 -6.68 -9.64
CA TYR A 26 -3.49 -6.41 -8.30
C TYR A 26 -5.02 -6.28 -8.29
N HIS A 27 -5.59 -6.39 -7.08
CA HIS A 27 -6.95 -5.94 -6.79
C HIS A 27 -6.98 -5.22 -5.45
N ILE A 28 -8.09 -4.53 -5.17
CA ILE A 28 -8.30 -3.78 -3.94
C ILE A 28 -9.53 -4.35 -3.24
N LEU A 29 -9.36 -4.75 -1.99
CA LEU A 29 -10.42 -5.31 -1.15
C LEU A 29 -10.80 -4.29 -0.09
N ARG A 30 -12.08 -3.94 -0.01
CA ARG A 30 -12.62 -3.28 1.18
C ARG A 30 -12.97 -4.35 2.21
N LEU A 31 -12.29 -4.33 3.35
CA LEU A 31 -12.48 -5.36 4.36
C LEU A 31 -13.88 -5.30 4.99
N CYS A 32 -14.43 -6.46 5.33
CA CYS A 32 -15.67 -6.55 6.09
C CYS A 32 -15.37 -6.32 7.59
N GLY A 33 -16.39 -5.96 8.38
CA GLY A 33 -16.18 -5.61 9.78
C GLY A 33 -15.52 -6.69 10.66
N GLY A 34 -15.63 -7.97 10.29
CA GLY A 34 -15.00 -9.07 11.02
C GLY A 34 -13.51 -9.27 10.72
N ASP A 35 -13.02 -8.70 9.61
CA ASP A 35 -11.64 -8.83 9.14
C ASP A 35 -10.82 -7.55 9.39
N MET A 36 -11.51 -6.46 9.75
CA MET A 36 -10.87 -5.20 10.13
C MET A 36 -10.27 -5.25 11.53
N SER A 37 -9.18 -4.50 11.73
CA SER A 37 -8.68 -4.21 13.08
C SER A 37 -9.77 -3.57 13.92
N PHE A 38 -9.86 -3.94 15.21
CA PHE A 38 -10.74 -3.31 16.20
C PHE A 38 -10.63 -1.78 16.27
N THR A 39 -9.51 -1.23 15.79
CA THR A 39 -9.23 0.20 15.84
C THR A 39 -9.66 0.97 14.58
N SER A 40 -9.84 0.29 13.44
CA SER A 40 -10.11 0.92 12.14
C SER A 40 -11.61 1.17 11.94
N SER A 41 -11.98 2.32 11.39
CA SER A 41 -13.35 2.60 10.93
C SER A 41 -13.62 2.11 9.51
N ILE A 42 -12.57 2.08 8.67
CA ILE A 42 -12.57 1.49 7.34
C ILE A 42 -11.15 1.06 6.98
N CYS A 43 -11.01 -0.06 6.25
CA CYS A 43 -9.74 -0.62 5.82
C CYS A 43 -9.85 -1.13 4.39
N TYR A 44 -8.79 -0.90 3.62
CA TYR A 44 -8.61 -1.41 2.27
C TYR A 44 -7.27 -2.12 2.15
N ASP A 45 -7.30 -3.36 1.70
CA ASP A 45 -6.11 -4.14 1.42
C ASP A 45 -5.87 -4.22 -0.08
N PHE A 46 -4.61 -4.04 -0.47
CA PHE A 46 -4.15 -4.27 -1.83
C PHE A 46 -3.45 -5.60 -1.84
N GLU A 47 -3.80 -6.43 -2.82
CA GLU A 47 -3.13 -7.73 -2.97
C GLU A 47 -2.58 -7.88 -4.38
N THR A 48 -1.42 -8.53 -4.48
CA THR A 48 -0.80 -8.90 -5.77
C THR A 48 -0.78 -10.42 -5.93
N TRP A 49 -0.88 -10.89 -7.16
CA TRP A 49 -0.89 -12.33 -7.44
C TRP A 49 0.50 -12.95 -7.25
N SER A 50 0.60 -14.02 -6.47
CA SER A 50 1.80 -14.86 -6.39
C SER A 50 1.59 -16.10 -7.26
N ALA A 51 2.27 -16.13 -8.41
CA ALA A 51 2.16 -17.24 -9.35
C ALA A 51 2.73 -18.54 -8.77
N ALA A 52 3.77 -18.46 -7.93
CA ALA A 52 4.36 -19.65 -7.31
C ALA A 52 3.43 -20.27 -6.25
N GLN A 53 2.65 -19.45 -5.53
CA GLN A 53 1.74 -19.93 -4.49
C GLN A 53 0.30 -20.12 -4.98
N GLY A 54 -0.05 -19.62 -6.17
CA GLY A 54 -1.40 -19.68 -6.71
C GLY A 54 -2.44 -18.92 -5.87
N ARG A 55 -2.04 -17.79 -5.28
CA ARG A 55 -2.92 -16.97 -4.42
C ARG A 55 -2.55 -15.49 -4.45
N TRP A 56 -3.50 -14.66 -4.03
CA TRP A 56 -3.28 -13.25 -3.75
C TRP A 56 -2.53 -13.08 -2.43
N LEU A 57 -1.55 -12.18 -2.41
CA LEU A 57 -0.80 -11.79 -1.22
C LEU A 57 -1.07 -10.32 -0.93
N GLU A 58 -1.57 -10.02 0.27
CA GLU A 58 -1.65 -8.64 0.78
C GLU A 58 -0.29 -7.96 0.71
N VAL A 59 -0.21 -6.77 0.12
CA VAL A 59 1.04 -6.00 -0.02
C VAL A 59 0.94 -4.61 0.58
N SER A 60 -0.27 -4.14 0.84
CA SER A 60 -0.55 -2.87 1.50
C SER A 60 -1.89 -2.96 2.20
N SER A 61 -2.03 -2.29 3.33
CA SER A 61 -3.26 -2.11 4.07
C SER A 61 -3.39 -0.64 4.46
N VAL A 62 -4.46 0.00 4.01
CA VAL A 62 -4.72 1.43 4.21
C VAL A 62 -5.98 1.60 5.04
N SER A 63 -5.84 2.23 6.20
CA SER A 63 -6.90 2.36 7.20
C SER A 63 -7.12 3.81 7.60
N ASN A 64 -8.39 4.14 7.85
CA ASN A 64 -8.80 5.32 8.61
C ASN A 64 -9.32 4.84 9.99
N PHE A 65 -8.88 5.50 11.05
CA PHE A 65 -9.22 5.16 12.44
C PHE A 65 -10.15 6.19 13.09
N GLU A 66 -10.55 7.21 12.33
CA GLU A 66 -11.20 8.42 12.85
C GLU A 66 -10.49 8.90 14.13
N SER A 67 -11.25 9.17 15.20
CA SER A 67 -10.71 9.61 16.47
C SER A 67 -10.21 8.49 17.38
N TYR A 68 -10.29 7.20 16.99
CA TYR A 68 -10.05 6.09 17.92
C TYR A 68 -8.65 6.13 18.55
N GLN A 69 -7.61 6.25 17.70
CA GLN A 69 -6.22 6.34 18.15
C GLN A 69 -5.94 7.71 18.78
N ALA A 70 -6.44 8.79 18.16
CA ALA A 70 -6.25 10.15 18.65
C ALA A 70 -6.79 10.36 20.07
N ASN A 71 -7.92 9.74 20.41
CA ASN A 71 -8.51 9.80 21.74
C ASN A 71 -7.57 9.20 22.80
N ARG A 72 -6.90 8.09 22.48
CA ARG A 72 -5.97 7.39 23.37
C ARG A 72 -4.62 8.10 23.51
N LEU A 73 -4.17 8.76 22.45
CA LEU A 73 -2.93 9.55 22.44
C LEU A 73 -3.13 10.99 22.95
N HIS A 74 -4.38 11.41 23.14
CA HIS A 74 -4.76 12.82 23.33
C HIS A 74 -4.25 13.75 22.21
N CYS A 75 -4.18 13.22 20.98
CA CYS A 75 -3.80 13.97 19.78
C CYS A 75 -4.94 14.89 19.37
N ARG A 76 -4.72 16.20 19.50
CA ARG A 76 -5.73 17.24 19.36
C ARG A 76 -5.20 18.37 18.49
N TYR A 77 -6.10 19.04 17.80
CA TYR A 77 -5.81 20.28 17.10
C TYR A 77 -6.73 21.39 17.60
N ARG A 78 -6.28 22.64 17.42
CA ARG A 78 -7.06 23.83 17.73
C ARG A 78 -7.53 24.46 16.43
N HIS A 79 -8.82 24.69 16.31
CA HIS A 79 -9.39 25.40 15.18
C HIS A 79 -8.81 26.81 15.09
N THR A 80 -8.53 27.27 13.88
CA THR A 80 -8.00 28.62 13.64
C THR A 80 -9.03 29.68 14.00
N ASP A 81 -10.30 29.41 13.71
CA ASP A 81 -11.36 30.41 13.63
C ASP A 81 -12.02 30.66 15.00
N ASP A 82 -12.44 29.60 15.69
CA ASP A 82 -13.17 29.68 16.98
C ASP A 82 -12.34 29.23 18.20
N LYS A 83 -11.07 28.85 17.98
CA LYS A 83 -10.14 28.32 18.99
C LYS A 83 -10.63 27.04 19.70
N LYS A 84 -11.67 26.38 19.20
CA LYS A 84 -12.16 25.11 19.75
C LYS A 84 -11.09 24.03 19.60
N ILE A 85 -11.00 23.16 20.61
CA ILE A 85 -10.08 22.01 20.61
C ILE A 85 -10.88 20.77 20.26
N GLU A 86 -10.39 20.02 19.28
CA GLU A 86 -11.01 18.77 18.82
C GLU A 86 -9.96 17.68 18.63
N LEU A 87 -10.40 16.42 18.66
CA LEU A 87 -9.54 15.27 18.36
C LEU A 87 -9.23 15.21 16.86
N CYS A 88 -8.00 14.83 16.53
CA CYS A 88 -7.62 14.56 15.15
C CYS A 88 -8.28 13.27 14.64
N HIS A 89 -8.36 13.12 13.31
CA HIS A 89 -8.52 11.81 12.68
C HIS A 89 -7.14 11.28 12.30
N THR A 90 -6.90 9.99 12.48
CA THR A 90 -5.64 9.35 12.09
C THR A 90 -5.87 8.32 10.98
N LEU A 91 -4.85 8.18 10.12
CA LEU A 91 -4.81 7.23 9.03
C LEU A 91 -3.43 6.58 8.99
N ASN A 92 -3.35 5.38 8.43
CA ASN A 92 -2.08 4.77 8.06
C ASN A 92 -2.24 3.95 6.77
N GLY A 93 -1.11 3.65 6.14
CA GLY A 93 -1.05 2.87 4.91
C GLY A 93 0.33 2.28 4.75
N SER A 94 0.43 0.95 4.68
CA SER A 94 1.70 0.28 4.36
C SER A 94 1.96 0.40 2.86
N ALA A 95 2.61 1.49 2.41
CA ALA A 95 2.79 1.79 0.99
C ALA A 95 3.01 0.55 0.10
N LEU A 96 4.07 -0.23 0.36
CA LEU A 96 4.33 -1.54 -0.24
C LEU A 96 5.15 -2.42 0.69
N ALA A 97 4.71 -3.66 0.94
CA ALA A 97 5.45 -4.66 1.70
C ALA A 97 6.55 -5.29 0.83
N LEU A 98 7.79 -4.84 1.02
CA LEU A 98 8.95 -5.19 0.18
C LEU A 98 9.10 -6.70 -0.10
N PRO A 99 9.07 -7.63 0.90
CA PRO A 99 9.31 -9.04 0.61
C PRO A 99 8.28 -9.65 -0.35
N ARG A 100 7.01 -9.27 -0.19
CA ARG A 100 5.91 -9.78 -1.03
C ARG A 100 5.94 -9.17 -2.42
N ILE A 101 6.26 -7.88 -2.53
CA ILE A 101 6.43 -7.21 -3.82
C ILE A 101 7.62 -7.77 -4.60
N VAL A 102 8.76 -7.99 -3.96
CA VAL A 102 9.90 -8.63 -4.63
C VAL A 102 9.51 -10.03 -5.10
N ALA A 103 8.86 -10.84 -4.26
CA ALA A 103 8.39 -12.15 -4.66
C ALA A 103 7.46 -12.09 -5.89
N THR A 104 6.44 -11.23 -5.88
CA THR A 104 5.50 -11.13 -7.00
C THR A 104 6.12 -10.52 -8.25
N ILE A 105 7.12 -9.64 -8.15
CA ILE A 105 7.90 -9.19 -9.31
C ILE A 105 8.67 -10.36 -9.92
N LEU A 106 9.40 -11.13 -9.10
CA LEU A 106 10.21 -12.25 -9.58
C LEU A 106 9.35 -13.34 -10.22
N GLU A 107 8.22 -13.66 -9.60
CA GLU A 107 7.32 -14.73 -10.05
C GLU A 107 6.54 -14.38 -11.32
N ASN A 108 6.00 -13.16 -11.42
CA ASN A 108 5.13 -12.78 -12.56
C ASN A 108 5.91 -12.30 -13.79
N ASN A 109 7.21 -12.01 -13.67
CA ASN A 109 8.03 -11.50 -14.77
C ASN A 109 9.08 -12.49 -15.29
N GLN A 110 8.94 -13.78 -14.98
CA GLN A 110 9.84 -14.81 -15.50
C GLN A 110 9.71 -14.95 -17.02
N THR A 111 10.85 -15.11 -17.68
CA THR A 111 11.00 -15.41 -19.11
C THR A 111 12.06 -16.50 -19.29
N PRO A 112 12.15 -17.16 -20.45
CA PRO A 112 13.22 -18.13 -20.72
C PRO A 112 14.64 -17.54 -20.59
N GLU A 113 14.78 -16.22 -20.79
CA GLU A 113 16.07 -15.52 -20.77
C GLU A 113 16.45 -14.97 -19.39
N GLY A 114 15.51 -14.89 -18.44
CA GLY A 114 15.71 -14.26 -17.13
C GLY A 114 14.43 -13.65 -16.57
N ILE A 115 14.55 -12.77 -15.59
CA ILE A 115 13.41 -12.08 -14.98
C ILE A 115 13.35 -10.64 -15.46
N ARG A 116 12.28 -10.26 -16.17
CA ARG A 116 12.10 -8.89 -16.64
C ARG A 116 11.93 -7.94 -15.44
N VAL A 117 12.73 -6.88 -15.41
CA VAL A 117 12.59 -5.83 -14.40
C VAL A 117 11.48 -4.87 -14.82
N PRO A 118 10.52 -4.51 -13.93
CA PRO A 118 9.54 -3.47 -14.23
C PRO A 118 10.22 -2.19 -14.69
N LYS A 119 9.67 -1.52 -15.73
CA LYS A 119 10.34 -0.37 -16.36
C LYS A 119 10.70 0.75 -15.39
N VAL A 120 9.84 0.97 -14.39
CA VAL A 120 10.07 2.00 -13.36
C VAL A 120 11.29 1.71 -12.49
N LEU A 121 11.72 0.45 -12.37
CA LEU A 121 12.85 0.03 -11.56
C LEU A 121 14.18 -0.01 -12.34
N VAL A 122 14.14 -0.05 -13.67
CA VAL A 122 15.35 -0.09 -14.52
C VAL A 122 16.36 1.02 -14.20
N PRO A 123 15.97 2.30 -13.98
CA PRO A 123 16.92 3.35 -13.61
C PRO A 123 17.62 3.14 -12.25
N TYR A 124 17.03 2.32 -11.37
CA TYR A 124 17.57 2.01 -10.04
C TYR A 124 18.40 0.72 -10.06
N CYS A 125 18.02 -0.26 -10.88
CA CYS A 125 18.73 -1.53 -11.02
C CYS A 125 19.94 -1.43 -11.96
N GLY A 126 19.88 -0.60 -12.99
CA GLY A 126 20.91 -0.50 -14.03
C GLY A 126 20.81 -1.55 -15.14
N PHE A 127 19.79 -2.41 -15.10
CA PHE A 127 19.54 -3.46 -16.10
C PHE A 127 18.03 -3.66 -16.33
N GLU A 128 17.68 -4.15 -17.53
CA GLU A 128 16.29 -4.45 -17.92
C GLU A 128 15.88 -5.90 -17.62
N MET A 129 16.85 -6.79 -17.47
CA MET A 129 16.66 -8.21 -17.23
C MET A 129 17.57 -8.64 -16.08
N LEU A 130 17.01 -9.27 -15.06
CA LEU A 130 17.79 -9.93 -14.02
C LEU A 130 18.16 -11.35 -14.51
N ASP A 131 19.42 -11.50 -14.87
CA ASP A 131 20.08 -12.72 -15.34
C ASP A 131 21.52 -12.82 -14.78
N ASP A 132 22.25 -13.86 -15.19
CA ASP A 132 23.62 -14.17 -14.76
C ASP A 132 24.70 -13.22 -15.29
N LYS A 133 24.38 -12.33 -16.25
CA LYS A 133 25.34 -11.45 -16.93
C LYS A 133 25.47 -10.07 -16.30
N ASN A 134 24.62 -9.76 -15.33
CA ASN A 134 24.55 -8.40 -14.76
C ASN A 134 25.62 -8.10 -13.70
N PHE A 135 26.38 -9.09 -13.26
CA PHE A 135 27.24 -8.99 -12.06
C PHE A 135 28.73 -9.29 -12.32
N ASP A 136 29.14 -9.22 -13.58
CA ASP A 136 30.55 -9.36 -14.01
C ASP A 136 31.36 -8.05 -13.84
#